data_AF-A0A958S6F6-F1
#
_entry.id   AF-A0A958S6F6-F1
#
_cell.length_a   1.000
_cell.length_b   1.000
_cell.length_c   1.000
_cell.angle_alpha   90.00
_cell.angle_beta   90.00
_cell.angle_gamma   90.00
#
_symmetry.space_group_name_H-M   'P 1'
#
loop_
_entity.id
_entity.type
_entity.pdbx_description
1 polymer ?
#
loop_
_entity_poly.entity_id
_entity_poly.type
_entity_poly.pdbx_seq_one_letter_code
_entity_poly.pdbx_strand_id
1 'polypeptide(L)'
;MTQQTEKTLDQLTPKAIVAELDKYIVGQRDAKRAVAIALRNRWRRRRVDEDFRDEIYPKNILMIGPTGVGKTEIARRLAKLADAPFLKVEAT
;
A
#
# COMPACT_ATOMS: atom_id res chain seq x y z
N MET A 1 -23.92 16.61 -3.95
CA MET A 1 -22.98 16.20 -5.02
C MET A 1 -21.55 16.33 -4.52
N THR A 2 -21.06 15.38 -3.73
CA THR A 2 -19.63 15.30 -3.37
C THR A 2 -18.98 14.32 -4.33
N GLN A 3 -18.31 14.86 -5.34
CA GLN A 3 -17.47 14.10 -6.27
C GLN A 3 -16.30 13.51 -5.46
N GLN A 4 -16.45 12.27 -4.98
CA GLN A 4 -15.29 11.50 -4.54
C GLN A 4 -14.49 11.19 -5.79
N THR A 5 -13.39 11.92 -5.97
CA THR A 5 -12.50 11.78 -7.12
C THR A 5 -11.97 10.35 -7.11
N GLU A 6 -12.44 9.56 -8.06
CA GLU A 6 -11.99 8.20 -8.35
C GLU A 6 -10.53 8.28 -8.81
N LYS A 7 -9.60 8.40 -7.86
CA LYS A 7 -8.16 8.36 -8.15
C LYS A 7 -7.85 6.93 -8.57
N THR A 8 -7.82 6.71 -9.89
CA THR A 8 -7.37 5.46 -10.48
C THR A 8 -5.99 5.12 -9.90
N LEU A 9 -5.82 3.87 -9.45
CA LEU A 9 -4.54 3.32 -8.94
C LEU A 9 -3.32 3.70 -9.78
N ASP A 10 -3.53 3.92 -11.09
CA ASP A 10 -2.52 4.30 -12.06
C ASP A 10 -1.86 5.67 -11.79
N GLN A 11 -2.57 6.58 -11.13
CA GLN A 11 -2.08 7.93 -10.79
C GLN A 11 -1.41 8.01 -9.42
N LEU A 12 -1.45 6.93 -8.63
CA LEU A 12 -0.90 6.94 -7.27
C LEU A 12 0.63 6.76 -7.32
N THR A 13 1.34 7.90 -7.24
CA THR A 13 2.78 7.92 -7.01
C THR A 13 3.08 7.54 -5.55
N PRO A 14 4.29 7.02 -5.24
CA PRO A 14 4.65 6.73 -3.85
C PRO A 14 4.46 7.92 -2.90
N LYS A 15 4.75 9.14 -3.35
CA LYS A 15 4.52 10.37 -2.57
C LYS A 15 3.03 10.62 -2.30
N ALA A 16 2.18 10.42 -3.30
CA ALA A 16 0.73 10.57 -3.15
C ALA A 16 0.13 9.53 -2.18
N ILE A 17 0.61 8.28 -2.23
CA ILE A 17 0.19 7.23 -1.29
C ILE A 17 0.57 7.61 0.14
N VAL A 18 1.82 8.04 0.36
CA VAL A 18 2.28 8.50 1.68
C VAL A 18 1.43 9.66 2.19
N ALA A 19 1.16 10.66 1.35
CA ALA A 19 0.33 11.81 1.72
C ALA A 19 -1.12 11.42 2.07
N GLU A 20 -1.67 10.41 1.40
CA GLU A 20 -3.00 9.90 1.74
C GLU A 20 -2.99 9.13 3.07
N LEU A 21 -1.94 8.34 3.33
CA LEU A 21 -1.76 7.65 4.61
C LEU A 21 -1.49 8.62 5.77
N ASP A 22 -0.86 9.77 5.52
CA ASP A 22 -0.61 10.81 6.53
C ASP A 22 -1.90 11.39 7.12
N LYS A 23 -3.03 11.31 6.41
CA LYS A 23 -4.34 11.76 6.92
C LYS A 23 -4.90 10.89 8.04
N TYR A 24 -4.42 9.65 8.18
CA TYR A 24 -4.98 8.66 9.09
C TYR A 24 -3.96 8.12 10.10
N ILE A 25 -2.69 8.07 9.72
CA ILE A 25 -1.61 7.54 10.56
C ILE A 25 -0.65 8.69 10.85
N VAL A 26 -0.32 8.94 12.12
CA VAL A 26 0.68 9.95 12.51
C VAL A 26 2.06 9.29 12.57
N GLY A 27 3.09 9.94 12.01
CA GLY A 27 4.47 9.42 12.02
C GLY A 27 4.67 8.20 11.10
N GLN A 28 5.49 7.23 11.53
CA GLN A 28 5.74 5.95 10.83
C GLN A 28 6.17 6.10 9.35
N ARG A 29 7.05 7.07 9.07
CA ARG A 29 7.43 7.46 7.69
C ARG A 29 8.01 6.28 6.89
N ASP A 30 8.84 5.46 7.52
CA ASP A 30 9.49 4.32 6.85
C ASP A 30 8.48 3.23 6.48
N ALA A 31 7.55 2.92 7.39
CA ALA A 31 6.48 1.97 7.12
C ALA A 31 5.57 2.45 5.97
N LYS A 32 5.17 3.74 5.98
CA LYS A 32 4.38 4.35 4.89
C LYS A 32 5.12 4.30 3.56
N ARG A 33 6.42 4.60 3.56
CA ARG A 33 7.26 4.55 2.35
C ARG A 33 7.37 3.12 1.81
N ALA A 34 7.60 2.14 2.69
CA ALA A 34 7.71 0.74 2.31
C ALA A 34 6.43 0.24 1.62
N VAL A 35 5.26 0.51 2.21
CA VAL A 35 3.97 0.10 1.62
C VAL A 35 3.65 0.83 0.32
N ALA A 36 4.00 2.11 0.23
CA ALA A 36 3.80 2.90 -0.98
C ALA A 36 4.65 2.37 -2.16
N ILE A 37 5.90 1.97 -1.88
CA ILE A 37 6.77 1.33 -2.88
C ILE A 37 6.21 -0.02 -3.30
N ALA A 38 5.79 -0.87 -2.36
CA ALA A 38 5.22 -2.18 -2.68
C ALA A 38 3.98 -2.06 -3.57
N LEU A 39 3.07 -1.12 -3.27
CA LEU A 39 1.89 -0.87 -4.11
C LEU A 39 2.28 -0.36 -5.51
N ARG A 40 3.26 0.57 -5.59
CA ARG A 40 3.75 1.06 -6.88
C ARG A 40 4.44 -0.03 -7.70
N ASN A 41 5.13 -0.96 -7.05
CA ASN A 41 5.76 -2.09 -7.73
C ASN A 41 4.72 -3.03 -8.35
N ARG A 42 3.56 -3.22 -7.71
CA ARG A 42 2.44 -3.97 -8.30
C ARG A 42 1.94 -3.32 -9.59
N TRP A 43 1.83 -1.99 -9.61
CA TRP A 43 1.48 -1.25 -10.82
C TRP A 43 2.56 -1.37 -11.91
N ARG A 44 3.83 -1.26 -11.53
CA ARG A 44 4.96 -1.39 -12.48
C ARG A 44 4.98 -2.77 -13.12
N ARG A 45 4.77 -3.83 -12.33
CA ARG A 45 4.70 -5.22 -12.82
C ARG A 45 3.68 -5.40 -13.94
N ARG A 46 2.50 -4.77 -13.85
CA ARG A 46 1.45 -4.84 -14.90
C ARG A 46 1.87 -4.19 -16.24
N ARG A 47 2.93 -3.40 -16.23
CA ARG A 47 3.45 -2.65 -17.40
C ARG A 47 4.75 -3.20 -17.95
N VAL A 48 5.27 -4.28 -17.37
CA VAL A 48 6.40 -5.01 -17.93
C VAL A 48 5.89 -5.96 -19.02
N ASP A 49 6.73 -6.29 -19.99
CA ASP A 49 6.45 -7.31 -21.00
C ASP A 49 6.16 -8.67 -20.37
N GLU A 50 5.31 -9.46 -21.03
CA GLU A 50 4.75 -10.70 -20.47
C GLU A 50 5.81 -11.69 -20.03
N ASP A 51 6.87 -11.84 -20.83
CA ASP A 51 7.99 -12.76 -20.55
C ASP A 51 8.67 -12.49 -19.20
N PHE A 52 8.69 -11.22 -18.75
CA PHE A 52 9.31 -10.83 -17.48
C PHE A 52 8.29 -10.67 -16.34
N ARG A 53 6.98 -10.69 -16.61
CA ARG A 53 5.96 -10.48 -15.55
C ARG A 53 5.97 -11.58 -14.52
N ASP A 54 6.26 -12.81 -14.92
CA ASP A 54 6.23 -13.98 -14.04
C ASP A 54 7.46 -14.10 -13.16
N GLU A 55 8.57 -13.49 -13.57
CA GLU A 55 9.80 -13.40 -12.76
C GLU A 55 9.71 -12.35 -11.63
N ILE A 56 8.74 -11.41 -11.72
CA ILE A 56 8.60 -10.32 -10.76
C ILE A 56 7.65 -10.72 -9.63
N TYR A 57 8.21 -11.25 -8.55
CA TYR A 57 7.45 -11.57 -7.35
C TYR A 57 7.02 -10.33 -6.54
N PRO A 58 5.85 -10.37 -5.89
CA PRO A 58 5.43 -9.35 -4.94
C PRO A 58 6.47 -9.12 -3.83
N LYS A 59 6.69 -7.86 -3.47
CA LYS A 59 7.57 -7.49 -2.35
C LYS A 59 6.76 -7.47 -1.06
N ASN A 60 6.70 -8.62 -0.39
CA ASN A 60 6.06 -8.75 0.92
C ASN A 60 6.76 -7.88 1.97
N ILE A 61 6.00 -7.39 2.95
CA ILE A 61 6.48 -6.48 3.98
C ILE A 61 6.30 -7.12 5.35
N LEU A 62 7.38 -7.16 6.12
CA LEU A 62 7.36 -7.48 7.55
C LEU A 62 7.44 -6.17 8.35
N MET A 63 6.41 -5.87 9.14
CA MET A 63 6.40 -4.69 10.01
C MET A 63 6.81 -5.08 11.44
N ILE A 64 7.92 -4.52 11.91
CA ILE A 64 8.44 -4.75 13.27
C ILE A 64 8.15 -3.53 14.14
N GLY A 65 7.62 -3.74 15.33
CA GLY A 65 7.38 -2.67 16.32
C GLY A 65 6.40 -3.07 17.42
N PRO A 66 6.25 -2.26 18.48
CA PRO A 66 5.36 -2.57 19.60
C PRO A 66 3.88 -2.50 19.20
N THR A 67 2.99 -2.98 20.06
CA THR A 67 1.55 -2.89 19.84
C THR A 67 1.08 -1.42 19.83
N GLY A 68 -0.06 -1.13 19.18
CA GLY A 68 -0.64 0.22 19.16
C GLY A 68 0.01 1.25 18.22
N VAL A 69 1.19 1.00 17.65
CA VAL A 69 1.90 1.98 16.78
C VAL A 69 1.31 2.16 15.36
N GLY A 70 0.21 1.46 15.04
CA GLY A 70 -0.48 1.62 13.76
C GLY A 70 -0.09 0.65 12.64
N LYS A 71 0.65 -0.44 12.91
CA LYS A 71 1.01 -1.47 11.91
C LYS A 71 -0.21 -1.98 11.11
N THR A 72 -1.24 -2.41 11.84
CA THR A 72 -2.48 -2.92 11.24
C THR A 72 -3.26 -1.83 10.51
N GLU A 73 -3.24 -0.59 11.02
CA GLU A 73 -3.97 0.52 10.40
C GLU A 73 -3.33 0.95 9.08
N ILE A 74 -2.00 0.93 8.98
CA ILE A 74 -1.29 1.16 7.71
C ILE A 74 -1.75 0.14 6.66
N ALA A 75 -1.77 -1.16 6.99
CA ALA A 75 -2.19 -2.20 6.06
C ALA A 75 -3.68 -2.07 5.66
N ARG A 76 -4.56 -1.79 6.64
CA ARG A 76 -6.00 -1.59 6.40
C ARG A 76 -6.26 -0.39 5.49
N ARG A 77 -5.60 0.75 5.75
CA ARG A 77 -5.76 1.98 4.94
C ARG A 77 -5.18 1.82 3.55
N LEU A 78 -4.05 1.13 3.43
CA LEU A 78 -3.45 0.82 2.14
C LEU A 78 -4.42 0.00 1.27
N ALA A 79 -5.06 -1.03 1.83
CA ALA A 79 -6.00 -1.85 1.10
C ALA A 79 -7.24 -1.06 0.65
N LYS A 80 -7.79 -0.20 1.52
CA LYS A 80 -8.89 0.70 1.16
C LYS A 80 -8.50 1.68 0.04
N LEU A 81 -7.29 2.23 0.11
CA LEU A 81 -6.76 3.15 -0.90
C LEU A 81 -6.51 2.45 -2.24
N ALA A 82 -6.14 1.18 -2.20
CA ALA A 82 -5.86 0.37 -3.38
C ALA A 82 -7.10 -0.37 -3.92
N ASP A 83 -8.28 -0.13 -3.34
CA ASP A 83 -9.51 -0.90 -3.58
C ASP A 83 -9.24 -2.42 -3.63
N ALA A 84 -8.51 -2.90 -2.62
CA ALA A 84 -8.04 -4.27 -2.55
C ALA A 84 -8.72 -5.02 -1.39
N PRO A 85 -9.01 -6.33 -1.56
CA PRO A 85 -9.50 -7.15 -0.46
C PRO A 85 -8.48 -7.20 0.69
N PHE A 86 -8.96 -7.12 1.93
CA PHE A 86 -8.13 -7.10 3.13
C PHE A 86 -8.63 -8.10 4.17
N LEU A 87 -7.73 -8.96 4.63
CA LEU A 87 -7.99 -9.93 5.69
C LEU A 87 -6.93 -9.82 6.78
N LYS A 88 -7.35 -9.78 8.05
CA LYS A 88 -6.47 -9.86 9.21
C LYS A 88 -6.64 -11.24 9.85
N VAL A 89 -5.55 -11.99 9.94
CA VAL A 89 -5.49 -13.30 10.63
C VAL A 89 -4.45 -13.20 11.76
N GLU A 90 -4.67 -13.93 12.84
CA GLU A 90 -3.72 -14.07 13.95
C GLU A 90 -3.00 -15.41 13.79
N ALA A 91 -1.66 -15.39 13.85
CA ALA A 91 -0.81 -16.54 13.51
C ALA A 91 -0.59 -17.52 14.68
N THR A 92 -1.49 -17.52 15.67
CA THR A 92 -1.45 -18.37 16.87
C THR A 92 -1.26 -19.84 16.53
#